data_AF-A0AAJ2LRH2-F1
#
_entry.id   AF-A0AAJ2LRH2-F1
#
_cell.length_a   1.000
_cell.length_b   1.000
_cell.length_c   1.000
_cell.angle_alpha   90.00
_cell.angle_beta   90.00
_cell.angle_gamma   90.00
#
_symmetry.space_group_name_H-M   'P 1'
#
loop_
_entity.id
_entity.type
_entity.pdbx_description
1 polymer ?
#
loop_
_entity_poly.entity_id
_entity_poly.type
_entity_poly.pdbx_seq_one_letter_code
_entity_poly.pdbx_strand_id
1 'polypeptide(L)'
;FFKWQKLSQDIPVFATANIIQGGCTMAMQPEVLAAYDAPFPDESYKEGARQFPMLVPATPDDPATPANRKAWESLMRFKKPFLTAFSDKDPITAAGAPVLRKLIPGCEGQAHTTIENGGHFLQEDQGERLAEVVVEFIQANP
;
A
#
# COMPACT_ATOMS: atom_id res chain seq x y z
N PHE A 1 0.89 -1.54 -14.19
CA PHE A 1 0.65 -0.18 -13.68
C PHE A 1 -0.18 0.69 -14.64
N PHE A 2 0.31 1.13 -15.80
CA PHE A 2 -0.44 2.04 -16.71
C PHE A 2 -1.87 1.60 -17.10
N LYS A 3 -2.14 0.28 -17.17
CA LYS A 3 -3.50 -0.24 -17.37
C LYS A 3 -4.47 0.19 -16.25
N TRP A 4 -4.00 0.18 -15.01
CA TRP A 4 -4.77 0.61 -13.84
C TRP A 4 -5.04 2.12 -13.87
N GLN A 5 -4.03 2.93 -14.21
CA GLN A 5 -4.19 4.38 -14.40
C GLN A 5 -5.28 4.69 -15.44
N LYS A 6 -5.23 4.04 -16.60
CA LYS A 6 -6.25 4.22 -17.64
C LYS A 6 -7.64 3.79 -17.16
N LEU A 7 -7.74 2.63 -16.51
CA LEU A 7 -9.01 2.13 -15.99
C LEU A 7 -9.66 3.10 -15.00
N SER A 8 -8.87 3.75 -14.13
CA SER A 8 -9.43 4.66 -13.12
C SER A 8 -10.05 5.93 -13.71
N GLN A 9 -9.63 6.32 -14.92
CA GLN A 9 -10.21 7.45 -15.65
C GLN A 9 -11.41 7.03 -16.50
N ASP A 10 -11.30 5.89 -17.18
CA ASP A 10 -12.22 5.57 -18.27
C ASP A 10 -13.47 4.80 -17.80
N ILE A 11 -13.43 4.14 -16.63
CA ILE A 11 -14.55 3.32 -16.17
C ILE A 11 -15.77 4.20 -15.80
N PRO A 12 -16.97 3.95 -16.35
CA PRO A 12 -18.15 4.78 -16.07
C PRO A 12 -18.58 4.77 -14.59
N VAL A 13 -18.43 3.62 -13.93
CA VAL A 13 -18.74 3.45 -12.51
C VAL A 13 -17.48 2.95 -11.82
N PHE A 14 -16.96 3.72 -10.87
CA PHE A 14 -15.80 3.31 -10.09
C PHE A 14 -16.28 2.48 -8.90
N ALA A 15 -16.39 1.17 -9.09
CA ALA A 15 -16.90 0.23 -8.09
C ALA A 15 -15.88 0.01 -6.96
N THR A 16 -15.82 0.95 -6.01
CA THR A 16 -14.80 1.01 -4.96
C THR A 16 -14.69 -0.28 -4.18
N ALA A 17 -15.78 -0.80 -3.60
CA ALA A 17 -15.74 -2.03 -2.84
C ALA A 17 -15.22 -3.24 -3.65
N ASN A 18 -15.59 -3.36 -4.93
CA ASN A 18 -15.09 -4.43 -5.78
C ASN A 18 -13.60 -4.29 -6.13
N ILE A 19 -13.11 -3.06 -6.29
CA ILE A 19 -11.69 -2.78 -6.50
C ILE A 19 -10.90 -3.18 -5.24
N ILE A 20 -11.39 -2.84 -4.04
CA ILE A 20 -10.78 -3.27 -2.79
C ILE A 20 -10.77 -4.80 -2.68
N GLN A 21 -11.92 -5.45 -2.88
CA GLN A 21 -12.03 -6.92 -2.89
C GLN A 21 -11.05 -7.59 -3.85
N GLY A 22 -10.82 -7.01 -5.03
CA GLY A 22 -9.86 -7.53 -6.01
C GLY A 22 -8.40 -7.48 -5.54
N GLY A 23 -8.10 -6.69 -4.50
CA GLY A 23 -6.80 -6.65 -3.84
C GLY A 23 -6.70 -7.49 -2.56
N CYS A 24 -7.76 -8.19 -2.16
CA CYS A 24 -7.76 -9.11 -1.02
C CYS A 24 -7.65 -10.57 -1.49
N THR A 25 -7.19 -11.46 -0.61
CA THR A 25 -7.18 -12.91 -0.85
C THR A 25 -8.44 -13.59 -0.31
N MET A 26 -9.07 -13.01 0.72
CA MET A 26 -10.31 -13.49 1.31
C MET A 26 -11.52 -12.72 0.80
N ALA A 27 -12.65 -13.41 0.71
CA ALA A 27 -13.93 -12.78 0.39
C ALA A 27 -14.43 -11.99 1.61
N MET A 28 -14.65 -10.68 1.42
CA MET A 28 -15.23 -9.82 2.42
C MET A 28 -16.74 -10.06 2.55
N GLN A 29 -17.25 -9.89 3.77
CA GLN A 29 -18.69 -9.93 4.01
C GLN A 29 -19.40 -8.74 3.35
N PRO A 30 -20.68 -8.87 2.97
CA PRO A 30 -21.43 -7.79 2.32
C PRO A 30 -21.42 -6.46 3.07
N GLU A 31 -21.46 -6.51 4.41
CA GLU A 31 -21.46 -5.32 5.26
C GLU A 31 -20.11 -4.59 5.22
N VAL A 32 -19.01 -5.33 5.08
CA VAL A 32 -17.66 -4.76 4.93
C VAL A 32 -17.50 -4.09 3.56
N LEU A 33 -18.00 -4.73 2.50
CA LEU A 33 -18.06 -4.12 1.16
C LEU A 33 -18.87 -2.82 1.19
N ALA A 34 -20.04 -2.83 1.84
CA ALA A 34 -20.87 -1.63 2.00
C ALA A 34 -20.14 -0.52 2.79
N ALA A 35 -19.31 -0.86 3.77
CA ALA A 35 -18.51 0.11 4.51
C ALA A 35 -17.44 0.80 3.63
N TYR A 36 -16.86 0.10 2.65
CA TYR A 36 -15.95 0.71 1.67
C TYR A 36 -16.65 1.65 0.68
N ASP A 37 -17.91 1.37 0.34
CA ASP A 37 -18.72 2.25 -0.51
C ASP A 37 -19.35 3.42 0.28
N ALA A 38 -19.45 3.32 1.62
CA ALA A 38 -20.10 4.31 2.47
C ALA A 38 -19.62 5.76 2.30
N PRO A 39 -18.32 6.05 2.06
CA PRO A 39 -17.85 7.41 1.78
C PRO A 39 -18.30 7.98 0.43
N PHE A 40 -18.86 7.16 -0.46
CA PHE A 40 -19.16 7.51 -1.85
C PHE A 40 -20.64 7.33 -2.19
N PRO A 41 -21.54 8.22 -1.72
CA PRO A 41 -22.98 8.13 -2.02
C PRO A 41 -23.30 8.08 -3.52
N ASP A 42 -22.47 8.75 -4.34
CA ASP A 42 -22.53 8.70 -5.80
C ASP A 42 -21.14 8.96 -6.42
N GLU A 43 -21.03 8.92 -7.75
CA GLU A 43 -19.77 9.09 -8.48
C GLU A 43 -19.10 10.47 -8.25
N SER A 44 -19.86 11.53 -7.94
CA SER A 44 -19.29 12.87 -7.72
C SER A 44 -18.37 12.94 -6.50
N TYR A 45 -18.45 11.96 -5.59
CA TYR A 45 -17.56 11.82 -4.44
C TYR A 45 -16.29 11.02 -4.74
N LYS A 46 -16.18 10.41 -5.93
CA LYS A 46 -15.09 9.46 -6.26
C LYS A 46 -13.92 10.10 -7.01
N GLU A 47 -13.95 11.40 -7.27
CA GLU A 47 -12.90 12.11 -8.00
C GLU A 47 -11.51 11.89 -7.40
N GLY A 48 -11.39 11.94 -6.06
CA GLY A 48 -10.12 11.65 -5.38
C GLY A 48 -9.63 10.21 -5.60
N ALA A 49 -10.53 9.23 -5.50
CA ALA A 49 -10.21 7.82 -5.73
C ALA A 49 -9.81 7.55 -7.18
N ARG A 50 -10.48 8.21 -8.14
CA ARG A 50 -10.17 8.15 -9.57
C ARG A 50 -8.82 8.78 -9.89
N GLN A 51 -8.50 9.91 -9.26
CA GLN A 51 -7.27 10.66 -9.54
C GLN A 51 -6.03 10.03 -8.90
N PHE A 52 -6.16 9.33 -7.76
CA PHE A 52 -5.01 8.80 -7.02
C PHE A 52 -4.02 7.97 -7.87
N PRO A 53 -4.46 7.05 -8.76
CA PRO A 53 -3.56 6.32 -9.64
C PRO A 53 -2.74 7.23 -10.57
N MET A 54 -3.28 8.38 -10.98
CA MET A 54 -2.59 9.35 -11.84
C MET A 54 -1.49 10.12 -11.10
N LEU A 55 -1.51 10.13 -9.77
CA LEU A 55 -0.55 10.85 -8.93
C LEU A 55 0.67 10.00 -8.54
N VAL A 56 0.71 8.72 -8.95
CA VAL A 56 1.88 7.87 -8.75
C VAL A 56 2.98 8.26 -9.75
N PRO A 57 4.16 8.71 -9.30
CA PRO A 57 5.23 9.14 -10.20
C PRO A 57 5.79 7.98 -11.02
N ALA A 58 5.37 7.88 -12.27
CA ALA A 58 5.73 6.79 -13.18
C ALA A 58 6.82 7.19 -14.20
N THR A 59 7.14 8.48 -14.29
CA THR A 59 8.17 9.01 -15.18
C THR A 59 9.13 9.94 -14.42
N PRO A 60 10.38 10.11 -14.89
CA PRO A 60 11.38 10.94 -14.21
C PRO A 60 11.07 12.44 -14.16
N ASP A 61 10.15 12.91 -14.99
CA ASP A 61 9.70 14.29 -15.16
C ASP A 61 8.37 14.58 -14.43
N ASP A 62 7.82 13.61 -13.71
CA ASP A 62 6.64 13.80 -12.87
C ASP A 62 6.86 14.94 -11.86
N PRO A 63 5.86 15.83 -11.64
CA PRO A 63 6.01 16.98 -10.74
C PRO A 63 6.39 16.62 -9.30
N ALA A 64 6.04 15.43 -8.81
CA ALA A 64 6.42 14.96 -7.48
C ALA A 64 7.84 14.35 -7.44
N THR A 65 8.46 14.07 -8.59
CA THR A 65 9.80 13.45 -8.66
C THR A 65 10.87 14.23 -7.88
N PRO A 66 11.03 15.56 -8.04
CA PRO A 66 12.06 16.30 -7.31
C PRO A 66 11.90 16.18 -5.79
N ALA A 67 10.67 16.28 -5.28
CA ALA A 67 10.37 16.13 -3.86
C ALA A 67 10.62 14.70 -3.37
N ASN A 68 10.20 13.68 -4.12
CA ASN A 68 10.39 12.28 -3.75
C ASN A 68 11.87 11.88 -3.75
N ARG A 69 12.68 12.38 -4.68
CA ARG A 69 14.14 12.18 -4.66
C ARG A 69 14.79 12.78 -3.41
N LYS A 70 14.37 13.99 -3.02
CA LYS A 70 14.84 14.63 -1.78
C LYS A 70 14.40 13.85 -0.53
N ALA A 71 13.20 13.27 -0.53
CA ALA A 71 12.76 12.38 0.55
C ALA A 71 13.63 11.12 0.63
N TRP A 72 13.97 10.51 -0.51
CA TRP A 72 14.86 9.35 -0.58
C TRP A 72 16.25 9.63 0.00
N GLU A 73 16.83 10.81 -0.23
CA GLU A 73 18.09 11.20 0.41
C GLU A 73 17.99 11.13 1.95
N SER A 74 16.84 11.53 2.50
CA SER A 74 16.59 11.50 3.95
C SER A 74 16.38 10.06 4.44
N LEU A 75 15.61 9.24 3.72
CA LEU A 75 15.41 7.82 4.03
C LEU A 75 16.73 7.04 4.00
N MET A 76 17.63 7.34 3.06
CA MET A 76 18.96 6.72 2.97
C MET A 76 19.90 7.08 4.12
N ARG A 77 19.52 8.04 4.97
CA ARG A 77 20.24 8.40 6.21
C ARG A 77 19.43 8.05 7.46
N PHE A 78 18.24 7.49 7.31
CA PHE A 78 17.36 7.16 8.43
C PHE A 78 17.88 5.91 9.15
N LYS A 79 18.31 6.10 10.40
CA LYS A 79 18.96 5.06 11.23
C LYS A 79 18.08 4.53 12.36
N LYS A 80 16.91 5.14 12.58
CA LYS A 80 15.96 4.60 13.57
C LYS A 80 15.35 3.30 13.03
N PRO A 81 14.85 2.42 13.90
CA PRO A 81 14.23 1.15 13.50
C PRO A 81 13.23 1.32 12.35
N PHE A 82 13.42 0.54 11.28
CA PHE A 82 12.55 0.53 10.10
C PHE A 82 12.20 -0.92 9.75
N LEU A 83 10.93 -1.30 9.91
CA LEU A 83 10.44 -2.63 9.58
C LEU A 83 9.83 -2.66 8.17
N THR A 84 9.96 -3.81 7.51
CA THR A 84 9.15 -4.15 6.34
C THR A 84 8.38 -5.43 6.63
N ALA A 85 7.06 -5.37 6.47
CA ALA A 85 6.12 -6.47 6.70
C ALA A 85 5.14 -6.54 5.51
N PHE A 86 5.68 -6.78 4.32
CA PHE A 86 4.90 -6.88 3.08
C PHE A 86 4.16 -8.22 3.04
N SER A 87 3.08 -8.31 2.27
CA SER A 87 2.34 -9.57 2.08
C SER A 87 2.89 -10.40 0.90
N ASP A 88 2.53 -11.68 0.84
CA ASP A 88 3.02 -12.61 -0.18
C ASP A 88 2.18 -12.68 -1.47
N LYS A 89 0.96 -12.11 -1.48
CA LYS A 89 0.06 -12.09 -2.66
C LYS A 89 -0.16 -10.70 -3.27
N ASP A 90 0.72 -9.74 -2.99
CA ASP A 90 0.67 -8.42 -3.64
C ASP A 90 1.74 -8.25 -4.74
N PRO A 91 1.44 -8.57 -6.01
CA PRO A 91 2.37 -8.37 -7.11
C PRO A 91 2.63 -6.89 -7.44
N ILE A 92 1.81 -5.96 -6.94
CA ILE A 92 1.95 -4.52 -7.22
C ILE A 92 3.13 -3.95 -6.46
N THR A 93 3.29 -4.32 -5.18
CA THR A 93 4.30 -3.72 -4.29
C THR A 93 5.44 -4.66 -3.90
N ALA A 94 5.35 -5.97 -4.18
CA ALA A 94 6.34 -6.97 -3.75
C ALA A 94 7.81 -6.60 -4.04
N ALA A 95 8.08 -5.95 -5.17
CA ALA A 95 9.44 -5.55 -5.54
C ALA A 95 10.03 -4.42 -4.66
N GLY A 96 9.22 -3.74 -3.85
CA GLY A 96 9.63 -2.61 -3.02
C GLY A 96 10.40 -3.01 -1.76
N ALA A 97 10.02 -4.12 -1.12
CA ALA A 97 10.65 -4.60 0.12
C ALA A 97 12.19 -4.73 0.02
N PRO A 98 12.78 -5.42 -0.97
CA PRO A 98 14.24 -5.53 -1.07
C PRO A 98 14.93 -4.18 -1.31
N VAL A 99 14.29 -3.25 -2.02
CA VAL A 99 14.85 -1.90 -2.25
C VAL A 99 14.91 -1.11 -0.95
N LEU A 100 13.82 -1.11 -0.18
CA LEU A 100 13.75 -0.43 1.13
C LEU A 100 14.80 -0.99 2.09
N ARG A 101 14.88 -2.31 2.23
CA ARG A 101 15.85 -3.00 3.10
C ARG A 101 17.28 -2.69 2.73
N LYS A 102 17.59 -2.57 1.43
CA LYS A 102 18.93 -2.27 0.95
C LYS A 102 19.33 -0.81 1.18
N LEU A 103 18.41 0.13 1.02
CA LEU A 103 18.73 1.56 0.95
C LEU A 103 18.54 2.31 2.27
N ILE A 104 17.70 1.80 3.18
CA ILE A 104 17.39 2.46 4.45
C ILE A 104 18.21 1.80 5.58
N PRO A 105 19.20 2.49 6.18
CA PRO A 105 20.06 1.90 7.22
C PRO A 105 19.29 1.35 8.43
N GLY A 106 18.19 2.00 8.80
CA GLY A 106 17.32 1.59 9.91
C GLY A 106 16.68 0.20 9.75
N CYS A 107 16.75 -0.41 8.57
CA CYS A 107 16.32 -1.78 8.33
C CYS A 107 17.30 -2.81 8.91
N GLU A 108 18.58 -2.46 9.05
CA GLU A 108 19.60 -3.41 9.53
C GLU A 108 19.27 -3.93 10.94
N GLY A 109 19.34 -5.25 11.11
CA GLY A 109 19.06 -5.91 12.39
C GLY A 109 17.57 -6.02 12.76
N GLN A 110 16.65 -5.51 11.94
CA GLN A 110 15.21 -5.62 12.22
C GLN A 110 14.65 -6.98 11.77
N ALA A 111 13.68 -7.49 12.53
CA ALA A 111 13.00 -8.76 12.26
C ALA A 111 11.98 -8.63 11.11
N HIS A 112 12.46 -8.32 9.91
CA HIS A 112 11.62 -8.24 8.72
C HIS A 112 10.87 -9.54 8.47
N THR A 113 9.62 -9.42 8.02
CA THR A 113 8.78 -10.58 7.76
C THR A 113 8.00 -10.43 6.47
N THR A 114 7.42 -11.53 6.01
CA THR A 114 6.40 -11.56 4.97
C THR A 114 5.10 -12.02 5.62
N ILE A 115 4.02 -11.27 5.45
CA ILE A 115 2.69 -11.63 5.93
C ILE A 115 2.08 -12.62 4.94
N GLU A 116 1.95 -13.88 5.35
CA GLU A 116 1.41 -14.95 4.52
C GLU A 116 -0.10 -14.83 4.34
N ASN A 117 -0.59 -15.22 3.17
CA ASN A 117 -2.01 -15.17 2.78
C ASN A 117 -2.60 -13.75 2.72
N GLY A 118 -1.76 -12.71 2.66
CA GLY A 118 -2.20 -11.33 2.50
C GLY A 118 -2.12 -10.86 1.04
N GLY A 119 -3.14 -10.14 0.58
CA GLY A 119 -3.16 -9.44 -0.70
C GLY A 119 -2.57 -8.03 -0.61
N HIS A 120 -2.95 -7.17 -1.55
CA HIS A 120 -2.60 -5.74 -1.55
C HIS A 120 -3.19 -5.01 -0.33
N PHE A 121 -4.44 -5.30 0.01
CA PHE A 121 -5.09 -4.82 1.24
C PHE A 121 -4.87 -5.81 2.38
N LEU A 122 -3.61 -6.08 2.70
CA LEU A 122 -3.21 -7.08 3.70
C LEU A 122 -3.83 -6.89 5.09
N GLN A 123 -4.33 -5.69 5.41
CA GLN A 123 -5.01 -5.41 6.68
C GLN A 123 -6.41 -6.05 6.75
N GLU A 124 -7.08 -6.20 5.61
CA GLU A 124 -8.34 -6.96 5.53
C GLU A 124 -8.07 -8.47 5.61
N ASP A 125 -6.99 -8.93 4.98
CA ASP A 125 -6.70 -10.37 4.97
C ASP A 125 -6.04 -10.88 6.25
N GLN A 126 -5.17 -10.08 6.87
CA GLN A 126 -4.25 -10.49 7.93
C GLN A 126 -4.05 -9.37 8.96
N GLY A 127 -5.13 -8.65 9.30
CA GLY A 127 -5.09 -7.51 10.20
C GLY A 127 -4.49 -7.81 11.56
N GLU A 128 -4.94 -8.89 12.21
CA GLU A 128 -4.43 -9.34 13.51
C GLU A 128 -2.95 -9.71 13.41
N ARG A 129 -2.55 -10.45 12.37
CA ARG A 129 -1.15 -10.86 12.19
C ARG A 129 -0.24 -9.65 11.94
N LEU A 130 -0.68 -8.67 11.15
CA LEU A 130 0.06 -7.43 10.96
C LEU A 130 0.18 -6.64 12.28
N ALA A 131 -0.89 -6.60 13.08
CA ALA A 131 -0.89 -5.93 14.37
C ALA A 131 0.09 -6.59 15.37
N GLU A 132 0.12 -7.92 15.45
CA GLU A 132 1.11 -8.66 16.24
C GLU A 132 2.54 -8.29 15.86
N VAL A 133 2.85 -8.31 14.55
CA VAL A 133 4.18 -7.95 14.03
C VAL A 133 4.56 -6.50 14.41
N VAL A 134 3.62 -5.58 14.38
CA VAL A 134 3.86 -4.18 14.80
C VAL A 134 4.12 -4.09 16.31
N VAL A 135 3.35 -4.79 17.13
CA VAL A 135 3.55 -4.81 18.60
C VAL A 135 4.91 -5.41 18.95
N GLU A 136 5.26 -6.54 18.34
CA GLU A 136 6.58 -7.18 18.51
C GLU A 136 7.71 -6.23 18.12
N PHE A 137 7.57 -5.52 17.00
CA PHE A 137 8.56 -4.53 16.54
C PHE A 137 8.75 -3.38 17.52
N ILE A 138 7.65 -2.85 18.09
CA ILE A 138 7.73 -1.78 19.09
C ILE A 138 8.43 -2.29 20.36
N GLN A 139 8.08 -3.49 20.83
CA GLN A 139 8.68 -4.08 22.02
C GLN A 139 10.17 -4.39 21.86
N ALA A 140 10.58 -4.81 20.65
CA ALA A 140 11.98 -5.09 20.32
C ALA A 140 12.84 -3.82 20.15
N ASN A 141 12.23 -2.64 20.12
CA ASN A 141 12.90 -1.35 19.86
C ASN A 141 12.43 -0.26 20.87
N PRO A 142 12.84 -0.35 22.15
CA PRO A 142 12.40 0.56 23.22
C PRO A 142 12.93 2.00 23.09
#